data_AF-A0A2V8JWN5-F1
#
_entry.id   AF-A0A2V8JWN5-F1
#
_cell.length_a   1.000
_cell.length_b   1.000
_cell.length_c   1.000
_cell.angle_alpha   90.00
_cell.angle_beta   90.00
_cell.angle_gamma   90.00
#
_symmetry.space_group_name_H-M   'P 1'
#
loop_
_entity.id
_entity.type
_entity.pdbx_description
1 polymer ?
#
loop_
_entity_poly.entity_id
_entity_poly.type
_entity_poly.pdbx_seq_one_letter_code
_entity_poly.pdbx_strand_id
1 'polypeptide(L)'
;MNLDLFGETKAREPIEMNFFPDVSITVNWSQVEHVDQPSGFVWSGTVVGAPAGHAVMAISGKTVTATVTRGDGWIYEIRTTPDGGLWVREIDQKKFPQERESVAPNRK
;
A
#
# COMPACT_ATOMS: atom_id res chain seq x y z
N MET A 1 5.77 14.27 -1.75
CA MET A 1 5.97 13.33 -0.63
C MET A 1 7.42 13.41 -0.20
N ASN A 2 7.69 13.56 1.10
CA ASN A 2 9.06 13.49 1.61
C ASN A 2 9.37 12.05 2.05
N LEU A 3 10.28 11.37 1.35
CA LEU A 3 10.69 10.00 1.69
C LEU A 3 11.53 9.95 2.96
N ASP A 4 12.10 11.08 3.39
CA ASP A 4 12.89 11.18 4.63
C ASP A 4 12.02 10.94 5.88
N LEU A 5 10.68 10.99 5.75
CA LEU A 5 9.75 10.60 6.81
C LEU A 5 9.74 9.09 7.07
N PHE A 6 10.30 8.30 6.15
CA PHE A 6 10.26 6.85 6.19
C PHE A 6 11.68 6.26 6.30
N GLY A 7 12.19 6.22 7.54
CA GLY A 7 13.44 5.57 7.93
C GLY A 7 13.32 4.82 9.26
N GLU A 8 14.44 4.40 9.87
CA GLU A 8 14.48 3.62 11.13
C GLU A 8 13.66 4.20 12.30
N THR A 9 13.32 5.49 12.25
CA THR A 9 12.69 6.19 13.35
C THR A 9 11.50 7.03 12.86
N LYS A 10 10.29 6.44 12.88
CA LYS A 10 9.02 7.00 13.40
C LYS A 10 7.77 6.30 12.81
N ALA A 11 7.47 5.07 13.23
CA ALA A 11 6.11 4.52 13.13
C ALA A 11 5.23 4.96 14.32
N ARG A 12 5.26 6.24 14.68
CA ARG A 12 4.52 6.75 15.85
C ARG A 12 3.53 7.85 15.55
N GLU A 13 3.57 8.41 14.35
CA GLU A 13 2.68 9.49 13.94
C GLU A 13 1.92 9.04 12.69
N PRO A 14 0.61 9.30 12.59
CA PRO A 14 -0.14 9.07 11.37
C PRO A 14 0.44 9.89 10.22
N ILE A 15 0.62 9.26 9.07
CA ILE A 15 1.17 9.93 7.88
C ILE A 15 0.07 10.05 6.83
N GLU A 16 -0.11 11.26 6.32
CA GLU A 16 -1.01 11.55 5.23
C GLU A 16 -0.37 11.16 3.88
N MET A 17 -1.13 10.41 3.10
CA MET A 17 -0.75 9.76 1.85
C MET A 17 -1.52 10.41 0.69
N ASN A 18 -1.23 11.68 0.41
CA ASN A 18 -1.89 12.47 -0.63
C ASN A 18 -1.27 12.23 -2.01
N PHE A 19 -1.60 11.09 -2.61
CA PHE A 19 -1.13 10.70 -3.95
C PHE A 19 -2.15 10.92 -5.04
N PHE A 20 -3.39 11.26 -4.68
CA PHE A 20 -4.50 11.44 -5.59
C PHE A 20 -5.13 12.82 -5.33
N PRO A 21 -5.52 13.56 -6.37
CA PRO A 21 -6.04 14.92 -6.21
C PRO A 21 -7.30 15.00 -5.35
N ASP A 22 -8.12 13.94 -5.33
CA ASP A 22 -9.43 13.91 -4.64
C ASP A 22 -9.48 12.90 -3.49
N VAL A 23 -8.36 12.30 -3.10
CA VAL A 23 -8.32 11.28 -2.03
C VAL A 23 -7.22 11.61 -1.03
N SER A 24 -7.64 11.90 0.20
CA SER A 24 -6.76 11.97 1.37
C SER A 24 -6.88 10.68 2.15
N ILE A 25 -5.75 9.99 2.31
CA ILE A 25 -5.62 8.74 3.05
C ILE A 25 -4.65 9.00 4.19
N THR A 26 -5.09 8.81 5.43
CA THR A 26 -4.20 8.85 6.59
C THR A 26 -3.95 7.44 7.08
N VAL A 27 -2.68 7.06 7.17
CA VAL A 27 -2.27 5.75 7.69
C VAL A 27 -1.63 5.93 9.07
N ASN A 28 -2.13 5.18 10.05
CA ASN A 28 -1.45 4.99 11.32
C ASN A 28 -0.47 3.81 11.18
N TRP A 29 0.80 4.13 10.96
CA TRP A 29 1.86 3.11 10.85
C TRP A 29 2.17 2.55 12.23
N SER A 30 2.10 1.23 12.37
CA SER A 30 2.30 0.55 13.65
C SER A 30 3.53 -0.33 13.68
N GLN A 31 4.05 -0.73 12.51
CA GLN A 31 5.15 -1.67 12.39
C GLN A 31 6.09 -1.26 11.25
N VAL A 32 7.38 -1.39 11.52
CA VAL A 32 8.46 -1.22 10.56
C VAL A 32 9.40 -2.40 10.70
N GLU A 33 9.63 -3.10 9.60
CA GLU A 33 10.58 -4.20 9.50
C GLU A 33 11.74 -3.77 8.63
N HIS A 34 12.97 -4.01 9.08
CA HIS A 34 14.14 -3.89 8.24
C HIS A 34 14.27 -5.14 7.37
N VAL A 35 14.59 -4.94 6.09
CA VAL A 35 14.87 -6.01 5.14
C VAL A 35 16.31 -5.85 4.69
N ASP A 36 17.11 -6.92 4.78
CA ASP A 36 18.54 -6.83 4.48
C ASP A 36 18.86 -6.96 2.98
N GLN A 37 18.00 -7.66 2.21
CA GLN A 37 18.23 -7.96 0.79
C GLN A 37 16.93 -7.91 -0.05
N PRO A 38 16.74 -6.88 -0.90
CA PRO A 38 17.53 -5.66 -0.95
C PRO A 38 17.37 -4.85 0.35
N SER A 39 18.41 -4.11 0.74
CA SER A 39 18.36 -3.27 1.95
C SER A 39 17.20 -2.29 1.86
N GLY A 40 16.36 -2.25 2.89
CA GLY A 40 15.16 -1.44 2.89
C GLY A 40 14.28 -1.63 4.12
N PHE A 41 13.07 -1.08 4.05
CA PHE A 41 12.09 -1.13 5.11
C PHE A 41 10.72 -1.55 4.57
N VAL A 42 10.00 -2.34 5.34
CA VAL A 42 8.58 -2.63 5.14
C VAL A 42 7.79 -2.02 6.29
N TRP A 43 6.89 -1.11 5.95
CA TRP A 43 5.99 -0.45 6.86
C TRP A 43 4.61 -1.07 6.73
N SER A 44 3.94 -1.32 7.84
CA SER A 44 2.54 -1.75 7.85
C SER A 44 1.74 -0.99 8.91
N GLY A 45 0.46 -0.78 8.60
CA GLY A 45 -0.41 0.06 9.42
C GLY A 45 -1.87 -0.06 9.06
N THR A 46 -2.68 0.70 9.78
CA THR A 46 -4.14 0.77 9.59
C THR A 46 -4.54 2.11 9.00
N VAL A 47 -5.61 2.12 8.21
CA VAL A 47 -6.15 3.34 7.60
C VAL A 47 -7.11 4.00 8.59
N VAL A 48 -6.86 5.27 8.90
CA VAL A 48 -7.71 6.04 9.81
C VAL A 48 -9.12 6.19 9.22
N GLY A 49 -10.14 5.91 10.03
CA GLY A 49 -11.55 5.99 9.60
C GLY A 49 -12.04 4.80 8.76
N ALA A 50 -11.19 3.79 8.53
CA ALA A 50 -11.54 2.58 7.79
C ALA A 50 -11.24 1.34 8.64
N PRO A 51 -12.22 0.77 9.36
CA PRO A 51 -11.99 -0.32 10.32
C PRO A 51 -11.35 -1.59 9.73
N ALA A 52 -11.63 -1.90 8.47
CA ALA A 52 -11.01 -2.99 7.72
C ALA A 52 -9.89 -2.50 6.79
N GLY A 53 -9.42 -1.27 6.99
CA GLY A 53 -8.45 -0.61 6.15
C GLY A 53 -7.02 -0.85 6.63
N HIS A 54 -6.16 -1.23 5.70
CA HIS A 54 -4.76 -1.57 5.97
C HIS A 54 -3.85 -1.01 4.88
N ALA A 55 -2.62 -0.70 5.26
CA ALA A 55 -1.59 -0.24 4.34
C ALA A 55 -0.30 -1.04 4.54
N VAL A 56 0.36 -1.37 3.44
CA VAL A 56 1.71 -1.92 3.43
C VAL A 56 2.55 -1.11 2.46
N MET A 57 3.75 -0.73 2.85
CA MET A 57 4.68 0.01 2.02
C MET A 57 6.10 -0.54 2.16
N ALA A 58 6.73 -0.86 1.05
CA ALA A 58 8.13 -1.23 0.97
C ALA A 58 8.95 -0.11 0.34
N ILE A 59 10.09 0.19 0.95
CA ILE A 59 11.04 1.20 0.48
C ILE A 59 12.42 0.57 0.42
N SER A 60 13.09 0.65 -0.73
CA SER A 60 14.48 0.23 -0.90
C SER A 60 15.21 1.21 -1.82
N GLY A 61 16.21 1.91 -1.28
CA GLY A 61 16.89 2.99 -1.97
C GLY A 61 15.92 4.09 -2.40
N LYS A 62 15.74 4.28 -3.72
CA LYS A 62 14.80 5.24 -4.31
C LYS A 62 13.49 4.61 -4.78
N THR A 63 13.34 3.30 -4.58
CA THR A 63 12.17 2.55 -5.01
C THR A 63 11.15 2.47 -3.88
N VAL A 64 9.91 2.78 -4.20
CA VAL A 64 8.75 2.65 -3.31
C VAL A 64 7.73 1.75 -3.99
N THR A 65 7.14 0.86 -3.20
CA THR A 65 5.91 0.15 -3.56
C THR A 65 4.99 0.18 -2.37
N ALA A 66 3.77 0.65 -2.54
CA ALA A 66 2.77 0.67 -1.49
C ALA A 66 1.42 0.19 -2.00
N THR A 67 0.69 -0.45 -1.11
CA THR A 67 -0.71 -0.83 -1.31
C THR A 67 -1.51 -0.39 -0.10
N VAL A 68 -2.61 0.30 -0.34
CA VAL A 68 -3.59 0.67 0.68
C VAL A 68 -4.94 0.08 0.32
N THR A 69 -5.50 -0.71 1.21
CA THR A 69 -6.87 -1.21 1.12
C THR A 69 -7.72 -0.44 2.11
N ARG A 70 -8.86 0.12 1.67
CA ARG A 70 -9.79 0.85 2.56
C ARG A 70 -10.84 -0.04 3.21
N GLY A 71 -10.95 -1.30 2.81
CA GLY A 71 -11.93 -2.26 3.33
C GLY A 71 -13.36 -2.05 2.82
N ASP A 72 -13.61 -0.97 2.08
CA ASP A 72 -14.89 -0.67 1.41
C ASP A 72 -14.90 -1.06 -0.07
N GLY A 73 -13.85 -1.76 -0.53
CA GLY A 73 -13.64 -2.18 -1.92
C GLY A 73 -12.67 -1.30 -2.70
N TRP A 74 -12.20 -0.17 -2.15
CA TRP A 74 -11.16 0.62 -2.80
C TRP A 74 -9.75 0.14 -2.42
N ILE A 75 -8.90 0.03 -3.44
CA ILE A 75 -7.47 -0.22 -3.32
C ILE A 75 -6.70 0.89 -4.03
N TYR A 76 -5.63 1.36 -3.39
CA TYR A 76 -4.69 2.34 -3.93
C TYR A 76 -3.31 1.72 -4.00
N GLU A 77 -2.69 1.74 -5.18
CA GLU A 77 -1.33 1.27 -5.39
C GLU A 77 -0.41 2.43 -5.76
N ILE A 78 0.82 2.38 -5.26
CA ILE A 78 1.88 3.35 -5.55
C ILE A 78 3.12 2.56 -5.92
N ARG A 79 3.77 2.89 -7.03
CA ARG A 79 5.01 2.25 -7.48
C ARG A 79 5.94 3.26 -8.10
N THR A 80 7.25 3.12 -7.86
CA THR A 80 8.27 3.87 -8.60
C THR A 80 8.34 3.36 -10.04
N THR A 81 8.39 4.28 -11.02
CA THR A 81 8.60 3.96 -12.43
C THR A 81 10.08 3.85 -12.76
N PRO A 82 10.48 3.21 -13.88
CA PRO A 82 11.89 3.06 -14.24
C PRO A 82 12.67 4.37 -14.40
N ASP A 83 11.98 5.47 -14.71
CA ASP A 83 12.54 6.83 -14.82
C ASP A 83 12.62 7.57 -13.46
N GLY A 84 12.22 6.93 -12.37
CA GLY A 84 12.25 7.50 -11.01
C GLY A 84 11.01 8.31 -10.64
N GLY A 85 10.01 8.40 -11.51
CA GLY A 85 8.68 8.93 -11.18
C GLY A 85 7.88 8.03 -10.23
N LEU A 86 6.69 8.50 -9.85
CA LEU A 86 5.70 7.70 -9.13
C LEU A 86 4.51 7.44 -10.03
N TRP A 87 4.15 6.17 -10.18
CA TRP A 87 2.90 5.73 -10.76
C TRP A 87 1.92 5.39 -9.64
N VAL A 88 0.74 5.96 -9.72
CA VAL A 88 -0.32 5.80 -8.72
C VAL A 88 -1.57 5.25 -9.41
N ARG A 89 -2.25 4.31 -8.76
CA ARG A 89 -3.43 3.66 -9.31
C ARG A 89 -4.52 3.53 -8.26
N GLU A 90 -5.73 3.87 -8.65
CA GLU A 90 -6.94 3.64 -7.88
C GLU A 90 -7.74 2.49 -8.50
N ILE A 91 -8.20 1.57 -7.66
CA ILE A 91 -8.88 0.34 -8.05
C ILE A 91 -10.19 0.23 -7.27
N ASP A 92 -11.31 0.22 -7.99
CA ASP A 92 -12.61 -0.16 -7.44
C ASP A 92 -12.81 -1.66 -7.59
N GLN A 93 -12.60 -2.42 -6.51
CA GLN A 93 -12.77 -3.88 -6.55
C GLN A 93 -14.19 -4.30 -6.91
N LYS A 94 -15.21 -3.46 -6.67
CA LYS A 94 -16.61 -3.78 -6.96
C LYS A 94 -16.91 -3.81 -8.46
N LYS A 95 -16.02 -3.23 -9.29
CA LYS A 95 -16.13 -3.27 -10.76
C LYS A 95 -15.59 -4.56 -11.36
N PHE A 96 -14.87 -5.38 -10.59
CA PHE A 96 -14.39 -6.67 -11.06
C PHE A 96 -15.49 -7.73 -10.93
N PRO A 97 -15.49 -8.76 -11.79
CA PRO A 97 -16.34 -9.92 -11.59
C PRO A 97 -16.07 -10.52 -10.20
N GLN A 98 -17.13 -10.98 -9.52
CA GLN A 98 -16.94 -11.75 -8.30
C GLN A 98 -16.10 -12.99 -8.59
N GLU A 99 -15.19 -13.30 -7.65
CA GLU A 99 -14.39 -14.51 -7.70
C GLU A 99 -15.33 -15.71 -7.81
N ARG A 100 -15.18 -16.48 -8.88
CA ARG A 100 -15.94 -17.71 -9.08
C ARG A 100 -15.17 -18.83 -8.43
N GLU A 101 -15.88 -19.74 -7.77
CA GLU A 101 -15.26 -20.97 -7.26
C GLU A 101 -14.53 -21.70 -8.40
N SER A 102 -13.33 -22.19 -8.09
CA SER A 102 -12.53 -22.95 -9.04
C SER A 102 -13.27 -24.23 -9.44
N VAL A 103 -13.48 -24.43 -10.74
CA VAL A 103 -14.02 -25.69 -11.24
C VAL A 103 -12.91 -26.73 -11.12
N ALA A 104 -13.01 -27.63 -10.14
CA ALA A 104 -12.08 -28.74 -10.02
C ALA A 104 -12.02 -29.53 -11.35
N PRO A 105 -10.84 -29.91 -11.86
CA PRO A 105 -10.75 -30.67 -13.09
C PRO A 105 -11.45 -32.01 -12.90
N ASN A 106 -12.44 -32.27 -13.76
CA ASN A 106 -13.23 -33.49 -13.73
C ASN A 106 -12.31 -34.68 -14.08
N ARG A 107 -11.81 -35.40 -13.09
CA ARG A 107 -11.06 -36.65 -13.30
C ARG A 107 -12.06 -37.72 -13.73
N LYS A 108 -12.08 -38.02 -15.03
CA LYS A 108 -12.63 -39.28 -15.57
C LYS A 108 -11.52 -40.31 -15.68
#